data_AF-A0AAD3CWI0-F1
#
_entry.id   AF-A0AAD3CWI0-F1
#
_cell.length_a   1.000
_cell.length_b   1.000
_cell.length_c   1.000
_cell.angle_alpha   90.00
_cell.angle_beta   90.00
_cell.angle_gamma   90.00
#
_symmetry.space_group_name_H-M   'P 1'
#
loop_
_entity.id
_entity.type
_entity.pdbx_description
1 polymer ?
#
loop_
_entity_poly.entity_id
_entity_poly.type
_entity_poly.pdbx_seq_one_letter_code
_entity_poly.pdbx_strand_id
1 'polypeptide(L)'
;MTTSRRSEAACLSGDVNPECIGVYKLPMDDAVNSYIDTPEHLAKYAPDLRWVPLTEYPKTYKAARDELVEIQSKFPEIIALVQKGDLTTAGTRILAITPRVTVASRVVLRKLQKDSDMEMKAMRVENSYLELLSSLGAADIVIGQALAGRLGSITMSQIQVLDDLRAADEEFKDLLRALPENYSK
;
A
#
# COMPACT_ATOMS: atom_id res chain seq x y z
N MET A 1 4.32 17.40 33.26
CA MET A 1 4.69 16.48 32.17
C MET A 1 3.72 16.74 31.03
N THR A 2 4.22 17.36 29.97
CA THR A 2 3.47 17.85 28.82
C THR A 2 2.86 16.68 28.05
N THR A 3 1.54 16.53 28.16
CA THR A 3 0.72 15.77 27.22
C THR A 3 0.80 16.46 25.86
N SER A 4 1.79 16.11 25.05
CA SER A 4 1.71 16.36 23.62
C SER A 4 0.49 15.61 23.11
N ARG A 5 -0.52 16.36 22.66
CA ARG A 5 -1.66 15.81 21.96
C ARG A 5 -1.10 14.88 20.89
N ARG A 6 -1.64 13.66 20.81
CA ARG A 6 -1.55 12.83 19.59
C ARG A 6 -2.12 13.70 18.47
N SER A 7 -1.30 14.50 17.82
CA SER A 7 -1.67 15.11 16.55
C SER A 7 -2.08 13.95 15.66
N GLU A 8 -3.22 14.07 15.02
CA GLU A 8 -3.66 13.18 13.96
C GLU A 8 -2.53 13.19 12.91
N ALA A 9 -1.59 12.25 13.04
CA ALA A 9 -0.33 12.29 12.32
C ALA A 9 -0.62 11.91 10.88
N ALA A 10 -0.93 12.89 10.03
CA ALA A 10 -0.94 12.65 8.60
C ALA A 10 0.42 12.05 8.23
N CYS A 11 0.41 10.99 7.43
CA CYS A 11 1.63 10.31 7.00
C CYS A 11 1.75 10.38 5.50
N LEU A 12 2.99 10.44 5.02
CA LEU A 12 3.27 10.26 3.61
C LEU A 12 3.20 8.77 3.26
N SER A 13 2.78 8.47 2.03
CA SER A 13 2.87 7.11 1.51
C SER A 13 4.34 6.64 1.55
N GLY A 14 4.59 5.43 2.05
CA GLY A 14 5.94 4.90 2.25
C GLY A 14 6.57 5.24 3.60
N ASP A 15 5.91 6.00 4.47
CA ASP A 15 6.30 6.07 5.87
C ASP A 15 5.95 4.75 6.58
N VAL A 16 6.99 4.00 6.96
CA VAL A 16 6.89 2.71 7.64
C VAL A 16 6.90 2.82 9.16
N ASN A 17 6.78 4.03 9.72
CA ASN A 17 6.70 4.20 11.16
C ASN A 17 5.40 3.59 11.71
N PRO A 18 5.46 2.89 12.86
CA PRO A 18 4.27 2.28 13.48
C PRO A 18 3.12 3.27 13.75
N GLU A 19 3.45 4.55 13.95
CA GLU A 19 2.46 5.62 14.19
C GLU A 19 1.57 5.90 12.96
N CYS A 20 2.03 5.51 11.76
CA CYS A 20 1.29 5.68 10.51
C CYS A 20 0.29 4.55 10.23
N ILE A 21 0.29 3.48 11.04
CA ILE A 21 -0.62 2.34 10.84
C ILE A 21 -2.06 2.79 11.09
N GLY A 22 -2.93 2.56 10.10
CA GLY A 22 -4.34 2.95 10.14
C GLY A 22 -4.62 4.45 10.11
N VAL A 23 -3.64 5.28 9.79
CA VAL A 23 -3.83 6.72 9.54
C VAL A 23 -4.01 7.00 8.05
N TYR A 24 -4.73 8.06 7.67
CA TYR A 24 -4.83 8.47 6.28
C TYR A 24 -3.45 8.84 5.70
N LYS A 25 -3.15 8.33 4.50
CA LYS A 25 -1.93 8.65 3.76
C LYS A 25 -2.25 9.52 2.56
N LEU A 26 -1.39 10.49 2.30
CA LEU A 26 -1.46 11.27 1.08
C LEU A 26 -1.18 10.35 -0.13
N PRO A 27 -2.08 10.29 -1.13
CA PRO A 27 -1.85 9.50 -2.33
C PRO A 27 -0.57 9.96 -3.03
N MET A 28 0.25 9.01 -3.46
CA MET A 28 1.34 9.34 -4.38
C MET A 28 0.72 9.61 -5.75
N ASP A 29 0.53 10.85 -6.16
CA ASP A 29 0.16 11.19 -7.54
C ASP A 29 1.16 12.19 -8.14
N ASP A 30 1.20 12.26 -9.47
CA ASP A 30 2.18 13.11 -10.17
C ASP A 30 1.97 14.60 -9.86
N ALA A 31 0.76 15.00 -9.46
CA ALA A 31 0.44 16.38 -9.10
C ALA A 31 1.03 16.76 -7.73
N VAL A 32 0.92 15.87 -6.75
CA VAL A 32 1.39 16.05 -5.38
C VAL A 32 2.91 15.92 -5.28
N ASN A 33 3.55 15.12 -6.13
CA ASN A 33 5.00 14.91 -6.11
C ASN A 33 5.80 16.22 -6.13
N SER A 34 5.33 17.24 -6.86
CA SER A 34 5.99 18.56 -6.93
C SER A 34 6.03 19.33 -5.61
N TYR A 35 5.19 18.94 -4.64
CA TYR A 35 5.08 19.56 -3.32
C TYR A 35 5.82 18.79 -2.23
N ILE A 36 6.21 17.54 -2.50
CA ILE A 36 6.79 16.60 -1.51
C ILE A 36 8.13 16.00 -1.94
N ASP A 37 8.68 16.44 -3.08
CA ASP A 37 9.92 15.96 -3.68
C ASP A 37 11.15 16.15 -2.77
N THR A 38 11.18 17.24 -2.01
CA THR A 38 12.24 17.62 -1.09
C THR A 38 11.70 17.90 0.30
N PRO A 39 12.50 17.69 1.36
CA PRO A 39 12.07 18.03 2.72
C PRO A 39 11.79 19.54 2.85
N GLU A 40 12.49 20.39 2.11
CA GLU A 40 12.27 21.84 2.11
C GLU A 40 10.93 22.23 1.48
N HIS A 41 10.54 21.59 0.38
CA HIS A 41 9.22 21.82 -0.23
C HIS A 41 8.11 21.28 0.67
N LEU A 42 8.26 20.08 1.22
CA LEU A 42 7.27 19.53 2.15
C LEU A 42 7.08 20.48 3.35
N ALA A 43 8.17 20.96 3.94
CA ALA A 43 8.11 21.86 5.10
C ALA A 43 7.37 23.17 4.81
N LYS A 44 7.39 23.63 3.55
CA LYS A 44 6.66 24.85 3.13
C LYS A 44 5.15 24.65 3.12
N TYR A 45 4.67 23.46 2.77
CA TYR A 45 3.23 23.18 2.61
C TYR A 45 2.62 22.44 3.81
N ALA A 46 3.41 21.59 4.47
CA ALA A 46 3.00 20.76 5.58
C ALA A 46 4.19 20.51 6.55
N PRO A 47 4.54 21.51 7.38
CA PRO A 47 5.71 21.45 8.27
C PRO A 47 5.64 20.35 9.34
N ASP A 48 4.43 19.89 9.66
CA ASP A 48 4.19 18.85 10.65
C ASP A 48 4.38 17.42 10.09
N LEU A 49 4.53 17.28 8.75
CA LEU A 49 4.73 15.99 8.11
C LEU A 49 6.20 15.57 8.15
N ARG A 50 6.43 14.30 8.47
CA ARG A 50 7.75 13.69 8.30
C ARG A 50 7.99 13.42 6.82
N TRP A 51 9.09 13.95 6.30
CA TRP A 51 9.50 13.65 4.93
C TRP A 51 10.03 12.22 4.83
N VAL A 52 9.62 11.52 3.78
CA VAL A 52 10.12 10.20 3.40
C VAL A 52 10.48 10.22 1.91
N PRO A 53 11.53 9.49 1.50
CA PRO A 53 11.92 9.45 0.10
C PRO A 53 10.81 8.87 -0.76
N LEU A 54 10.59 9.47 -1.92
CA LEU A 54 9.60 9.02 -2.88
C LEU A 54 9.93 7.61 -3.37
N THR A 55 8.89 6.81 -3.56
CA THR A 55 9.04 5.46 -4.09
C THR A 55 9.38 5.53 -5.58
N GLU A 56 10.52 4.94 -5.94
CA GLU A 56 10.96 4.91 -7.34
C GLU A 56 10.05 4.02 -8.21
N TYR A 57 9.71 4.53 -9.40
CA TYR A 57 8.91 3.82 -10.38
C TYR A 57 9.76 2.76 -11.12
N PRO A 58 9.26 1.52 -11.28
CA PRO A 58 9.88 0.54 -12.16
C PRO A 58 9.98 1.08 -13.61
N LYS A 59 11.11 0.83 -14.28
CA LYS A 59 11.37 1.38 -15.62
C LYS A 59 10.67 0.62 -16.75
N THR A 60 10.33 -0.65 -16.53
CA THR A 60 9.78 -1.54 -17.56
C THR A 60 8.57 -2.29 -17.04
N TYR A 61 7.70 -2.72 -17.95
CA TYR A 61 6.57 -3.59 -17.60
C TYR A 61 7.03 -4.86 -16.89
N LYS A 62 8.09 -5.49 -17.41
CA LYS A 62 8.66 -6.71 -16.82
C LYS A 62 9.13 -6.46 -15.38
N ALA A 63 9.88 -5.38 -15.14
CA ALA A 63 10.34 -5.04 -13.79
C ALA A 63 9.16 -4.78 -12.84
N ALA A 64 8.11 -4.09 -13.30
CA ALA A 64 6.90 -3.85 -12.50
C ALA A 64 6.17 -5.16 -12.17
N ARG A 65 6.03 -6.07 -13.14
CA ARG A 65 5.42 -7.39 -12.92
C ARG A 65 6.24 -8.22 -11.94
N ASP A 66 7.54 -8.34 -12.17
CA ASP A 66 8.45 -9.13 -11.33
C ASP A 66 8.40 -8.64 -9.88
N GLU A 67 8.34 -7.31 -9.70
CA GLU A 67 8.15 -6.69 -8.39
C GLU A 67 6.80 -7.02 -7.76
N LEU A 68 5.69 -6.95 -8.49
CA LEU A 68 4.36 -7.33 -7.97
C LEU A 68 4.34 -8.81 -7.52
N VAL A 69 4.98 -9.69 -8.29
CA VAL A 69 5.13 -11.12 -7.93
C VAL A 69 5.97 -11.29 -6.67
N GLU A 70 7.09 -10.58 -6.56
CA GLU A 70 7.94 -10.60 -5.37
C GLU A 70 7.18 -10.12 -4.13
N ILE A 71 6.40 -9.04 -4.25
CA ILE A 71 5.58 -8.51 -3.15
C ILE A 71 4.52 -9.54 -2.73
N GLN A 72 3.80 -10.12 -3.69
CA GLN A 72 2.77 -11.13 -3.39
C GLN A 72 3.37 -12.36 -2.69
N SER A 73 4.58 -12.77 -3.04
CA SER A 73 5.25 -13.90 -2.37
C SER A 73 5.51 -13.66 -0.86
N LYS A 74 5.54 -12.39 -0.42
CA LYS A 74 5.77 -12.01 0.99
C LYS A 74 4.48 -11.91 1.81
N PHE A 75 3.30 -11.95 1.17
CA PHE A 75 2.00 -11.85 1.85
C PHE A 75 1.75 -12.94 2.91
N PRO A 76 2.12 -14.22 2.67
CA PRO A 76 2.02 -15.26 3.69
C PRO A 76 2.78 -14.95 4.98
N GLU A 77 3.91 -14.23 4.88
CA GLU A 77 4.68 -13.81 6.06
C GLU A 77 3.91 -12.78 6.90
N ILE A 78 3.20 -11.85 6.25
CA ILE A 78 2.37 -10.84 6.93
C ILE A 78 1.23 -11.54 7.69
N ILE A 79 0.57 -12.51 7.06
CA ILE A 79 -0.47 -13.34 7.69
C ILE A 79 0.11 -14.07 8.92
N ALA A 80 1.31 -14.65 8.78
CA ALA A 80 1.96 -15.36 9.89
C ALA A 80 2.32 -14.43 11.06
N LEU A 81 2.66 -13.16 10.81
CA LEU A 81 2.90 -12.17 11.88
C LEU A 81 1.62 -11.91 12.68
N VAL A 82 0.48 -11.72 12.01
CA VAL A 82 -0.81 -11.50 12.68
C VAL A 82 -1.24 -12.73 13.49
N GLN A 83 -1.05 -13.94 12.97
CA GLN A 83 -1.31 -15.18 13.71
C GLN A 83 -0.50 -15.27 15.01
N LYS A 84 0.73 -14.76 15.01
CA LYS A 84 1.60 -14.69 16.20
C LYS A 84 1.26 -13.51 17.14
N GLY A 85 0.34 -12.63 16.73
CA GLY A 85 -0.05 -11.44 17.49
C GLY A 85 0.85 -10.23 17.25
N ASP A 86 1.78 -10.30 16.29
CA ASP A 86 2.67 -9.19 15.95
C ASP A 86 2.02 -8.25 14.93
N LEU A 87 1.02 -7.50 15.41
CA LEU A 87 0.25 -6.55 14.61
C LEU A 87 1.08 -5.34 14.18
N THR A 88 2.07 -4.93 14.98
CA THR A 88 2.93 -3.79 14.65
C THR A 88 3.84 -4.11 13.46
N THR A 89 4.51 -5.26 13.47
CA THR A 89 5.32 -5.66 12.33
C THR A 89 4.45 -5.94 11.11
N ALA A 90 3.27 -6.56 11.27
CA ALA A 90 2.35 -6.76 10.16
C ALA A 90 1.92 -5.42 9.52
N GLY A 91 1.53 -4.44 10.33
CA GLY A 91 1.14 -3.12 9.83
C GLY A 91 2.28 -2.38 9.13
N THR A 92 3.50 -2.38 9.69
CA THR A 92 4.66 -1.74 9.04
C THR A 92 5.03 -2.41 7.71
N ARG A 93 4.81 -3.74 7.58
CA ARG A 93 4.96 -4.44 6.29
C ARG A 93 3.91 -3.99 5.28
N ILE A 94 2.64 -3.83 5.69
CA ILE A 94 1.59 -3.28 4.80
C ILE A 94 1.97 -1.87 4.33
N LEU A 95 2.38 -0.99 5.25
CA LEU A 95 2.82 0.37 4.92
C LEU A 95 3.97 0.40 3.90
N ALA A 96 4.87 -0.58 3.98
CA ALA A 96 6.00 -0.69 3.04
C ALA A 96 5.57 -1.19 1.64
N ILE A 97 4.63 -2.13 1.55
CA ILE A 97 4.24 -2.74 0.27
C ILE A 97 3.26 -1.88 -0.52
N THR A 98 2.33 -1.17 0.14
CA THR A 98 1.28 -0.39 -0.52
C THR A 98 1.82 0.60 -1.56
N PRO A 99 2.81 1.47 -1.27
CA PRO A 99 3.35 2.37 -2.28
C PRO A 99 4.08 1.64 -3.42
N ARG A 100 4.72 0.49 -3.15
CA ARG A 100 5.37 -0.34 -4.18
C ARG A 100 4.34 -0.93 -5.14
N VAL A 101 3.24 -1.46 -4.62
CA VAL A 101 2.09 -1.92 -5.42
C VAL A 101 1.53 -0.77 -6.26
N THR A 102 1.35 0.42 -5.68
CA THR A 102 0.88 1.61 -6.40
C THR A 102 1.77 1.97 -7.58
N VAL A 103 3.09 2.11 -7.38
CA VAL A 103 3.99 2.52 -8.47
C VAL A 103 4.12 1.45 -9.54
N ALA A 104 4.21 0.16 -9.15
CA ALA A 104 4.35 -0.94 -10.10
C ALA A 104 3.09 -1.10 -10.96
N SER A 105 1.90 -1.10 -10.34
CA SER A 105 0.62 -1.19 -11.06
C SER A 105 0.39 0.01 -11.98
N ARG A 106 0.83 1.21 -11.59
CA ARG A 106 0.75 2.39 -12.48
C ARG A 106 1.66 2.28 -13.71
N VAL A 107 2.86 1.72 -13.58
CA VAL A 107 3.74 1.49 -14.73
C VAL A 107 3.09 0.49 -15.69
N VAL A 108 2.51 -0.58 -15.15
CA VAL A 108 1.74 -1.56 -15.92
C VAL A 108 0.59 -0.88 -16.67
N LEU A 109 -0.26 -0.13 -15.95
CA LEU A 109 -1.43 0.54 -16.54
C LEU A 109 -1.03 1.55 -17.61
N ARG A 110 -0.04 2.42 -17.35
CA ARG A 110 0.45 3.40 -18.33
C ARG A 110 0.99 2.75 -19.60
N LYS A 111 1.54 1.54 -19.50
CA LYS A 111 2.01 0.77 -20.66
C LYS A 111 0.87 0.15 -21.43
N LEU A 112 -0.06 -0.51 -20.74
CA LEU A 112 -1.22 -1.14 -21.37
C LEU A 112 -2.16 -0.10 -22.02
N GLN A 113 -2.41 1.04 -21.37
CA GLN A 113 -3.27 2.11 -21.89
C GLN A 113 -2.70 2.79 -23.15
N LYS A 114 -1.38 2.70 -23.39
CA LYS A 114 -0.76 3.21 -24.62
C LYS A 114 -0.95 2.28 -25.81
N ASP A 115 -1.28 1.02 -25.59
CA ASP A 115 -1.52 0.03 -26.63
C ASP A 115 -3.03 -0.15 -26.81
N SER A 116 -3.59 0.34 -27.91
CA SER A 116 -5.03 0.27 -28.19
C SER A 116 -5.58 -1.16 -28.16
N ASP A 117 -4.75 -2.14 -28.52
CA ASP A 117 -5.14 -3.56 -28.52
C ASP A 117 -5.26 -4.14 -27.11
N MET A 118 -4.78 -3.41 -26.10
CA MET A 118 -4.77 -3.81 -24.70
C MET A 118 -5.79 -3.04 -23.84
N GLU A 119 -6.66 -2.20 -24.42
CA GLU A 119 -7.60 -1.35 -23.68
C GLU A 119 -8.47 -2.15 -22.69
N MET A 120 -9.10 -3.24 -23.15
CA MET A 120 -9.91 -4.11 -22.26
C MET A 120 -9.09 -4.75 -21.15
N LYS A 121 -7.82 -5.11 -21.42
CA LYS A 121 -6.93 -5.67 -20.40
C LYS A 121 -6.49 -4.60 -19.42
N ALA A 122 -6.22 -3.39 -19.89
CA ALA A 122 -5.89 -2.24 -19.04
C ALA A 122 -7.02 -1.97 -18.05
N MET A 123 -8.29 -1.94 -18.52
CA MET A 123 -9.45 -1.79 -17.62
C MET A 123 -9.55 -2.91 -16.59
N ARG A 124 -9.32 -4.17 -16.98
CA ARG A 124 -9.35 -5.30 -16.04
C ARG A 124 -8.26 -5.19 -14.97
N VAL A 125 -7.04 -4.84 -15.39
CA VAL A 125 -5.92 -4.60 -14.47
C VAL A 125 -6.21 -3.43 -13.54
N GLU A 126 -6.82 -2.36 -14.06
CA GLU A 126 -7.18 -1.18 -13.27
C GLU A 126 -8.19 -1.53 -12.18
N ASN A 127 -9.25 -2.25 -12.52
CA ASN A 127 -10.24 -2.70 -11.54
C ASN A 127 -9.60 -3.58 -10.46
N SER A 128 -8.84 -4.60 -10.86
CA SER A 128 -8.19 -5.52 -9.90
C SER A 128 -7.19 -4.78 -8.99
N TYR A 129 -6.50 -3.77 -9.54
CA TYR A 129 -5.59 -2.92 -8.78
C TYR A 129 -6.33 -2.04 -7.76
N LEU A 130 -7.47 -1.44 -8.14
CA LEU A 130 -8.28 -0.63 -7.24
C LEU A 130 -8.89 -1.47 -6.11
N GLU A 131 -9.33 -2.69 -6.42
CA GLU A 131 -9.84 -3.65 -5.42
C GLU A 131 -8.73 -4.04 -4.43
N LEU A 132 -7.52 -4.38 -4.92
CA LEU A 132 -6.37 -4.64 -4.07
C LEU A 132 -6.02 -3.45 -3.16
N LEU A 133 -5.99 -2.23 -3.68
CA LEU A 133 -5.71 -1.05 -2.87
C LEU A 133 -6.76 -0.81 -1.79
N SER A 134 -8.04 -1.05 -2.12
CA SER A 134 -9.13 -0.97 -1.15
C SER A 134 -8.92 -1.98 -0.02
N SER A 135 -8.61 -3.24 -0.35
CA SER A 135 -8.38 -4.30 0.62
C SER A 135 -7.13 -4.07 1.48
N LEU A 136 -6.03 -3.57 0.89
CA LEU A 136 -4.83 -3.16 1.64
C LEU A 136 -5.11 -2.00 2.60
N GLY A 137 -5.89 -1.01 2.15
CA GLY A 137 -6.30 0.13 2.98
C GLY A 137 -7.20 -0.31 4.14
N ALA A 138 -8.15 -1.22 3.89
CA ALA A 138 -8.99 -1.79 4.92
C ALA A 138 -8.17 -2.55 5.98
N ALA A 139 -7.26 -3.43 5.55
CA ALA A 139 -6.39 -4.18 6.45
C ALA A 139 -5.53 -3.26 7.33
N ASP A 140 -4.92 -2.22 6.76
CA ASP A 140 -4.14 -1.23 7.51
C ASP A 140 -4.98 -0.48 8.55
N ILE A 141 -6.21 -0.06 8.18
CA ILE A 141 -7.15 0.60 9.12
C ILE A 141 -7.49 -0.34 10.27
N VAL A 142 -7.83 -1.59 9.98
CA VAL A 142 -8.22 -2.57 11.02
C VAL A 142 -7.05 -2.91 11.92
N ILE A 143 -5.83 -3.04 11.40
CA ILE A 143 -4.62 -3.19 12.23
C ILE A 143 -4.43 -1.97 13.13
N GLY A 144 -4.60 -0.75 12.61
CA GLY A 144 -4.50 0.47 13.41
C GLY A 144 -5.55 0.52 14.53
N GLN A 145 -6.78 0.10 14.24
CA GLN A 145 -7.85 -0.01 15.25
C GLN A 145 -7.53 -1.07 16.31
N ALA A 146 -6.97 -2.22 15.90
CA ALA A 146 -6.52 -3.27 16.80
C ALA A 146 -5.42 -2.78 17.75
N LEU A 147 -4.39 -2.13 17.22
CA LEU A 147 -3.28 -1.53 18.00
C LEU A 147 -3.76 -0.45 18.96
N ALA A 148 -4.80 0.29 18.59
CA ALA A 148 -5.43 1.30 19.45
C ALA A 148 -6.37 0.70 20.51
N GLY A 149 -6.54 -0.63 20.56
CA GLY A 149 -7.44 -1.32 21.50
C GLY A 149 -8.92 -1.10 21.20
N ARG A 150 -9.28 -0.69 19.98
CA ARG A 150 -10.67 -0.32 19.61
C ARG A 150 -11.53 -1.52 19.19
N LEU A 151 -10.92 -2.66 18.90
CA LEU A 151 -11.60 -3.90 18.50
C LEU A 151 -11.92 -4.83 19.69
N GLY A 152 -11.74 -4.36 20.93
CA GLY A 152 -12.05 -5.11 22.14
C GLY A 152 -10.96 -6.12 22.51
N SER A 153 -11.20 -7.41 22.25
CA SER A 153 -10.24 -8.47 22.60
C SER A 153 -9.20 -8.70 21.51
N ILE A 154 -7.99 -9.10 21.91
CA ILE A 154 -6.88 -9.35 20.97
C ILE A 154 -7.22 -10.45 19.96
N THR A 155 -7.90 -11.51 20.41
CA THR A 155 -8.27 -12.64 19.54
C THR A 155 -9.27 -12.23 18.47
N MET A 156 -10.30 -11.42 18.81
CA MET A 156 -11.25 -10.93 17.81
C MET A 156 -10.57 -9.98 16.83
N SER A 157 -9.67 -9.13 17.32
CA SER A 157 -8.86 -8.25 16.49
C SER A 157 -8.03 -9.03 15.47
N GLN A 158 -7.36 -10.11 15.91
CA GLN A 158 -6.57 -10.97 15.02
C GLN A 158 -7.42 -11.65 13.97
N ILE A 159 -8.61 -12.18 14.32
CA ILE A 159 -9.50 -12.83 13.36
C ILE A 159 -9.90 -11.83 12.27
N GLN A 160 -10.33 -10.63 12.65
CA GLN A 160 -10.76 -9.62 11.68
C GLN A 160 -9.61 -9.17 10.77
N VAL A 161 -8.43 -8.91 11.33
CA VAL A 161 -7.23 -8.57 10.53
C VAL A 161 -6.85 -9.70 9.57
N LEU A 162 -6.97 -10.97 10.00
CA LEU A 162 -6.65 -12.11 9.15
C LEU A 162 -7.63 -12.23 7.97
N ASP A 163 -8.90 -11.94 8.19
CA ASP A 163 -9.91 -11.97 7.12
C ASP A 163 -9.65 -10.87 6.09
N ASP A 164 -9.33 -9.65 6.53
CA ASP A 164 -8.97 -8.55 5.62
C ASP A 164 -7.67 -8.83 4.85
N LEU A 165 -6.67 -9.43 5.51
CA LEU A 165 -5.42 -9.82 4.85
C LEU A 165 -5.61 -10.96 3.83
N ARG A 166 -6.52 -11.90 4.09
CA ARG A 166 -6.87 -12.96 3.13
C ARG A 166 -7.59 -12.38 1.92
N ALA A 167 -8.52 -11.46 2.13
CA ALA A 167 -9.16 -10.73 1.04
C ALA A 167 -8.11 -10.00 0.21
N ALA A 168 -7.20 -9.25 0.84
CA ALA A 168 -6.12 -8.57 0.13
C ALA A 168 -5.19 -9.53 -0.64
N ASP A 169 -4.87 -10.71 -0.11
CA ASP A 169 -4.07 -11.71 -0.84
C ASP A 169 -4.80 -12.27 -2.07
N GLU A 170 -6.10 -12.53 -1.97
CA GLU A 170 -6.89 -12.96 -3.13
C GLU A 170 -7.01 -11.86 -4.19
N GLU A 171 -7.27 -10.61 -3.81
CA GLU A 171 -7.26 -9.47 -4.73
C GLU A 171 -5.88 -9.28 -5.39
N PHE A 172 -4.81 -9.56 -4.66
CA PHE A 172 -3.45 -9.53 -5.21
C PHE A 172 -3.27 -10.60 -6.28
N LYS A 173 -3.70 -11.84 -6.01
CA LYS A 173 -3.65 -12.92 -7.00
C LYS A 173 -4.49 -12.57 -8.22
N ASP A 174 -5.63 -11.94 -8.05
CA ASP A 174 -6.49 -11.50 -9.17
C ASP A 174 -5.85 -10.40 -10.00
N LEU A 175 -5.18 -9.43 -9.38
CA LEU A 175 -4.33 -8.48 -10.08
C LEU A 175 -3.26 -9.20 -10.92
N LEU A 176 -2.52 -10.14 -10.32
CA LEU A 176 -1.48 -10.89 -11.04
C LEU A 176 -2.03 -11.71 -12.21
N ARG A 177 -3.22 -12.32 -12.05
CA ARG A 177 -3.92 -13.05 -13.12
C ARG A 177 -4.40 -12.13 -14.24
N ALA A 178 -4.71 -10.87 -13.94
CA ALA A 178 -5.09 -9.88 -14.94
C ALA A 178 -3.91 -9.41 -15.79
N LEU A 179 -2.67 -9.56 -15.32
CA LEU A 179 -1.47 -9.13 -16.04
C LEU A 179 -1.21 -10.00 -17.29
N PRO A 180 -1.05 -9.40 -18.48
CA PRO A 180 -0.64 -10.15 -19.66
C PRO A 180 0.79 -10.70 -19.53
N GLU A 181 0.94 -12.02 -19.65
CA GLU A 181 2.22 -12.72 -19.42
C GLU A 181 3.29 -12.43 -20.50
N ASN A 182 2.87 -12.21 -21.74
CA ASN A 182 3.75 -12.06 -22.92
C ASN A 182 3.85 -10.60 -23.41
N TYR A 183 3.64 -9.62 -22.53
CA TYR A 183 3.74 -8.22 -22.91
C TYR A 183 5.21 -7.75 -22.91
N SER A 184 5.75 -7.45 -24.09
CA SER A 184 7.17 -7.12 -24.30
C SER A 184 7.43 -5.68 -24.76
N LYS A 185 6.40 -4.84 -24.92
CA LYS A 185 6.49 -3.41 -25.31
C LYS A 185 6.63 -2.48 -24.09
#